data_AF-A0A8C5SDN2-F1
#
_entry.id   AF-A0A8C5SDN2-F1
#
_cell.length_a   1.000
_cell.length_b   1.000
_cell.length_c   1.000
_cell.angle_alpha   90.00
_cell.angle_beta   90.00
_cell.angle_gamma   90.00
#
_symmetry.space_group_name_H-M   'P 1'
#
loop_
_entity.id
_entity.type
_entity.pdbx_description
1 polymer ?
#
loop_
_entity_poly.entity_id
_entity_poly.type
_entity_poly.pdbx_seq_one_letter_code
_entity_poly.pdbx_strand_id
1 'polypeptide(L)'
;CKFLFKPAGKHIPGHLLTHPKTRAFITHAGSHGIYEGICHGVPMVLIPLFGDQADNAVRIESRGAGIKLDAVKMTSKDLSNALRTVIYDKRYKENIQRLSSLHLDRPVEPLDLAVHWVEFVMRHKGAPHLRPAAHDLNWIQYYSIDVIALLLVATFLFLFISLKSCLFCCKKCFCKSARLSKKSKSKSQ
;
A
#
# COMPACT_ATOMS: atom_id res chain seq x y z
N CYS A 1 -22.79 17.71 -13.82
CA CYS A 1 -22.38 17.06 -12.56
C CYS A 1 -22.30 15.57 -12.76
N LYS A 2 -21.12 15.01 -13.04
CA LYS A 2 -20.88 13.57 -12.90
C LYS A 2 -19.78 13.42 -11.86
N PHE A 3 -20.17 13.00 -10.66
CA PHE A 3 -19.22 12.52 -9.65
C PHE A 3 -18.72 11.17 -10.13
N LEU A 4 -17.42 11.01 -10.30
CA LEU A 4 -16.82 9.74 -10.68
C LEU A 4 -16.18 9.12 -9.45
N PHE A 5 -16.85 8.08 -8.96
CA PHE A 5 -16.33 7.14 -8.00
C PHE A 5 -15.61 6.03 -8.78
N LYS A 6 -14.33 5.79 -8.49
CA LYS A 6 -13.58 4.66 -9.04
C LYS A 6 -13.59 3.52 -8.00
N PRO A 7 -14.56 2.58 -8.04
CA PRO A 7 -14.48 1.38 -7.22
C PRO A 7 -13.31 0.51 -7.70
N ALA A 8 -12.62 -0.14 -6.77
CA ALA A 8 -11.56 -1.10 -7.08
C ALA A 8 -12.10 -2.21 -8.00
N GLY A 9 -11.42 -2.46 -9.14
CA GLY A 9 -11.72 -3.60 -10.02
C GLY A 9 -12.51 -3.31 -11.32
N LYS A 10 -12.93 -2.08 -11.61
CA LYS A 10 -13.54 -1.72 -12.92
C LYS A 10 -12.66 -0.75 -13.71
N HIS A 11 -12.36 -1.10 -14.95
CA HIS A 11 -11.65 -0.24 -15.90
C HIS A 11 -12.63 0.80 -16.47
N ILE A 12 -12.65 1.98 -15.86
CA ILE A 12 -13.32 3.14 -16.42
C ILE A 12 -12.30 3.84 -17.33
N PRO A 13 -12.61 4.08 -18.61
CA PRO A 13 -11.65 4.65 -19.51
C PRO A 13 -11.39 6.14 -19.22
N GLY A 14 -10.12 6.55 -19.33
CA GLY A 14 -9.62 7.85 -18.86
C GLY A 14 -10.22 9.09 -19.54
N HIS A 15 -10.97 8.92 -20.63
CA HIS A 15 -11.66 10.01 -21.32
C HIS A 15 -12.74 10.71 -20.48
N LEU A 16 -13.19 10.11 -19.38
CA LEU A 16 -14.16 10.77 -18.49
C LEU A 16 -13.57 11.91 -17.65
N LEU A 17 -12.29 11.83 -17.27
CA LEU A 17 -11.61 12.93 -16.59
C LEU A 17 -11.27 14.08 -17.54
N THR A 18 -11.15 13.80 -18.84
CA THR A 18 -10.94 14.80 -19.89
C THR A 18 -12.18 15.66 -20.17
N HIS A 19 -13.37 15.25 -19.72
CA HIS A 19 -14.59 15.97 -20.02
C HIS A 19 -14.66 17.34 -19.29
N PRO A 20 -14.99 18.45 -19.98
CA PRO A 20 -14.90 19.81 -19.41
C PRO A 20 -15.84 20.07 -18.21
N LYS A 21 -16.88 19.23 -18.03
CA LYS A 21 -17.80 19.30 -16.88
C LYS A 21 -17.34 18.51 -15.66
N THR A 22 -16.18 17.86 -15.70
CA THR A 22 -15.63 17.10 -14.57
C THR A 22 -14.98 18.09 -13.58
N ARG A 23 -15.50 18.12 -12.34
CA ARG A 23 -15.07 19.09 -11.33
C ARG A 23 -14.32 18.49 -10.14
N ALA A 24 -14.54 17.21 -9.86
CA ALA A 24 -13.88 16.50 -8.79
C ALA A 24 -13.79 15.01 -9.13
N PHE A 25 -12.78 14.34 -8.59
CA PHE A 25 -12.54 12.92 -8.79
C PHE A 25 -12.43 12.20 -7.45
N ILE A 26 -13.25 11.17 -7.22
CA ILE A 26 -13.16 10.35 -6.01
C ILE A 26 -12.35 9.10 -6.34
N THR A 27 -11.26 8.89 -5.61
CA THR A 27 -10.33 7.80 -5.86
C THR A 27 -9.83 7.19 -4.56
N HIS A 28 -9.54 5.90 -4.58
CA HIS A 28 -8.85 5.20 -3.50
C HIS A 28 -7.37 5.59 -3.31
N ALA A 29 -6.88 6.64 -3.97
CA ALA A 29 -5.48 7.09 -3.90
C ALA A 29 -4.43 6.09 -4.43
N GLY A 30 -4.82 5.14 -5.29
CA GLY A 30 -3.85 4.36 -6.06
C GLY A 30 -3.07 5.23 -7.05
N SER A 31 -1.79 4.92 -7.24
CA SER A 31 -0.85 5.70 -8.08
C SER A 31 -1.42 6.07 -9.45
N HIS A 32 -1.99 5.11 -10.19
CA HIS A 32 -2.57 5.39 -11.50
C HIS A 32 -3.74 6.40 -11.46
N GLY A 33 -4.63 6.30 -10.47
CA GLY A 33 -5.74 7.25 -10.34
C GLY A 33 -5.24 8.66 -10.03
N ILE A 34 -4.25 8.78 -9.17
CA ILE A 34 -3.63 10.07 -8.86
C ILE A 34 -3.02 10.70 -10.10
N TYR A 35 -2.24 9.95 -10.89
CA TYR A 35 -1.71 10.46 -12.15
C TYR A 35 -2.82 10.84 -13.13
N GLU A 36 -3.90 10.08 -13.22
CA GLU A 36 -5.08 10.42 -14.03
C GLU A 36 -5.68 11.78 -13.64
N GLY A 37 -5.82 12.04 -12.34
CA GLY A 37 -6.32 13.29 -11.79
C GLY A 37 -5.37 14.47 -12.02
N ILE A 38 -4.05 14.24 -11.86
CA ILE A 38 -3.01 15.25 -12.12
C ILE A 38 -2.93 15.58 -13.61
N CYS A 39 -2.87 14.58 -14.50
CA CYS A 39 -2.83 14.80 -15.95
C CYS A 39 -3.97 15.68 -16.45
N HIS A 40 -5.18 15.51 -15.90
CA HIS A 40 -6.36 16.28 -16.30
C HIS A 40 -6.64 17.51 -15.42
N GLY A 41 -5.82 17.78 -14.41
CA GLY A 41 -6.00 18.92 -13.51
C GLY A 41 -7.33 18.89 -12.75
N VAL A 42 -7.78 17.70 -12.33
CA VAL A 42 -9.06 17.50 -11.60
C VAL A 42 -8.77 17.27 -10.11
N PRO A 43 -9.27 18.11 -9.20
CA PRO A 43 -9.02 17.97 -7.77
C PRO A 43 -9.70 16.71 -7.21
N MET A 44 -9.12 16.13 -6.16
CA MET A 44 -9.46 14.77 -5.73
C MET A 44 -10.01 14.66 -4.30
N VAL A 45 -10.94 13.73 -4.09
CA VAL A 45 -11.24 13.18 -2.76
C VAL A 45 -10.63 11.79 -2.69
N LEU A 46 -9.79 11.57 -1.68
CA LEU A 46 -8.91 10.42 -1.54
C LEU A 46 -9.44 9.51 -0.43
N ILE A 47 -9.79 8.27 -0.75
CA ILE A 47 -10.37 7.30 0.20
C ILE A 47 -9.48 6.04 0.20
N PRO A 48 -8.27 6.11 0.80
CA PRO A 48 -7.34 4.98 0.79
C PRO A 48 -7.95 3.74 1.44
N LEU A 49 -7.72 2.58 0.83
CA LEU A 49 -8.22 1.29 1.28
C LEU A 49 -7.11 0.39 1.82
N PHE A 50 -6.02 0.22 1.07
CA PHE A 50 -4.90 -0.66 1.46
C PHE A 50 -3.60 -0.35 0.70
N GLY A 51 -2.47 -0.89 1.17
CA GLY A 51 -1.18 -0.78 0.49
C GLY A 51 -0.58 0.64 0.54
N ASP A 52 -0.02 1.08 -0.58
CA ASP A 52 0.65 2.38 -0.76
C ASP A 52 -0.33 3.58 -0.81
N GLN A 53 -1.62 3.31 -0.86
CA GLN A 53 -2.68 4.31 -1.04
C GLN A 53 -2.71 5.37 0.06
N ALA A 54 -2.42 4.99 1.31
CA ALA A 54 -2.41 5.92 2.43
C ALA A 54 -1.31 6.99 2.28
N ASP A 55 -0.11 6.56 1.92
CA ASP A 55 1.03 7.45 1.69
C ASP A 55 0.80 8.33 0.47
N ASN A 56 0.26 7.76 -0.60
CA ASN A 56 -0.13 8.50 -1.79
C ASN A 56 -1.18 9.59 -1.47
N ALA A 57 -2.19 9.26 -0.65
CA ALA A 57 -3.20 10.22 -0.24
C ALA A 57 -2.58 11.39 0.56
N VAL A 58 -1.67 11.10 1.50
CA VAL A 58 -0.93 12.12 2.27
C VAL A 58 -0.12 13.02 1.35
N ARG A 59 0.53 12.48 0.32
CA ARG A 59 1.33 13.26 -0.65
C ARG A 59 0.49 14.23 -1.48
N ILE A 60 -0.76 13.88 -1.80
CA ILE A 60 -1.66 14.75 -2.56
C ILE A 60 -2.33 15.79 -1.66
N GLU A 61 -2.71 15.37 -0.45
CA GLU A 61 -3.25 16.25 0.59
C GLU A 61 -2.25 17.34 0.99
N SER A 62 -0.97 17.00 1.20
CA SER A 62 0.09 17.96 1.55
C SER A 62 0.39 18.97 0.45
N ARG A 63 0.08 18.64 -0.81
CA ARG A 63 0.17 19.56 -1.97
C ARG A 63 -1.10 20.38 -2.16
N GLY A 64 -2.09 20.23 -1.28
CA GLY A 64 -3.37 20.93 -1.35
C GLY A 64 -4.18 20.61 -2.61
N ALA A 65 -3.98 19.44 -3.20
CA ALA A 65 -4.62 19.02 -4.45
C ALA A 65 -5.77 18.01 -4.25
N GLY A 66 -6.02 17.63 -2.99
CA GLY A 66 -7.15 16.80 -2.60
C GLY A 66 -7.34 16.72 -1.09
N ILE A 67 -8.45 16.08 -0.68
CA ILE A 67 -8.79 15.84 0.72
C ILE A 67 -8.79 14.33 0.98
N LYS A 68 -8.10 13.89 2.03
CA LYS A 68 -8.12 12.49 2.44
C LYS A 68 -9.25 12.23 3.43
N LEU A 69 -9.99 11.16 3.20
CA LEU A 69 -11.01 10.64 4.11
C LEU A 69 -10.63 9.24 4.57
N ASP A 70 -10.95 8.91 5.82
CA ASP A 70 -10.77 7.58 6.38
C ASP A 70 -11.95 6.70 5.97
N ALA A 71 -11.70 5.63 5.22
CA ALA A 71 -12.75 4.78 4.67
C ALA A 71 -13.65 4.13 5.74
N VAL A 72 -13.13 3.94 6.96
CA VAL A 72 -13.83 3.29 8.07
C VAL A 72 -14.58 4.31 8.93
N LYS A 73 -14.03 5.52 9.09
CA LYS A 73 -14.59 6.55 9.98
C LYS A 73 -15.48 7.56 9.29
N MET A 74 -15.38 7.71 7.96
CA MET A 74 -16.12 8.74 7.23
C MET A 74 -17.62 8.47 7.21
N THR A 75 -18.39 9.54 7.30
CA THR A 75 -19.84 9.54 7.08
C THR A 75 -20.20 10.10 5.70
N SER A 76 -21.46 9.92 5.28
CA SER A 76 -21.98 10.57 4.06
C SER A 76 -21.82 12.10 4.10
N LYS A 77 -21.92 12.70 5.30
CA LYS A 77 -21.73 14.13 5.49
C LYS A 77 -20.28 14.56 5.26
N ASP A 78 -19.32 13.76 5.71
CA ASP A 78 -17.89 14.04 5.50
C ASP A 78 -17.52 13.98 4.02
N LEU A 79 -18.05 12.97 3.30
CA LEU A 79 -17.86 12.87 1.85
C LEU A 79 -18.47 14.07 1.11
N SER A 80 -19.70 14.45 1.45
CA SER A 80 -20.38 15.61 0.86
C SER A 80 -19.64 16.91 1.12
N ASN A 81 -19.15 17.10 2.35
CA ASN A 81 -18.36 18.25 2.74
C ASN A 81 -17.03 18.29 1.97
N ALA A 82 -16.30 17.18 1.93
CA ALA A 82 -15.04 17.09 1.18
C ALA A 82 -15.24 17.41 -0.30
N LEU A 83 -16.28 16.87 -0.93
CA LEU A 83 -16.65 17.16 -2.30
C LEU A 83 -16.95 18.64 -2.52
N ARG A 84 -17.77 19.26 -1.65
CA ARG A 84 -18.05 20.70 -1.72
C ARG A 84 -16.77 21.51 -1.61
N THR A 85 -15.90 21.18 -0.65
CA THR A 85 -14.63 21.87 -0.46
C THR A 85 -13.76 21.78 -1.71
N VAL A 86 -13.48 20.60 -2.25
CA VAL A 86 -12.61 20.47 -3.44
C VAL A 86 -13.22 21.08 -4.71
N ILE A 87 -14.56 21.19 -4.80
CA ILE A 87 -15.26 21.77 -5.96
C ILE A 87 -15.30 23.30 -5.90
N TYR A 88 -15.51 23.88 -4.72
CA TYR A 88 -15.80 25.31 -4.55
C TYR A 88 -14.62 26.12 -4.01
N ASP A 89 -13.70 25.52 -3.25
CA ASP A 89 -12.48 26.19 -2.83
C ASP A 89 -11.47 26.18 -3.99
N LYS A 90 -11.18 27.38 -4.51
CA LYS A 90 -10.32 27.57 -5.68
C LYS A 90 -8.90 27.04 -5.45
N ARG A 91 -8.41 27.02 -4.21
CA ARG A 91 -7.05 26.56 -3.88
C ARG A 91 -6.79 25.14 -4.39
N TYR A 92 -7.76 24.24 -4.28
CA TYR A 92 -7.62 22.87 -4.77
C TYR A 92 -7.51 22.81 -6.29
N LYS A 93 -8.28 23.63 -7.01
CA LYS A 93 -8.25 23.70 -8.47
C LYS A 93 -6.94 24.33 -8.97
N GLU A 94 -6.48 25.38 -8.32
CA GLU A 94 -5.22 26.07 -8.64
C GLU A 94 -4.02 25.15 -8.38
N ASN A 95 -3.99 24.47 -7.23
CA ASN A 95 -2.93 23.54 -6.88
C ASN A 95 -2.86 22.34 -7.83
N ILE A 96 -4.00 21.72 -8.16
CA ILE A 96 -3.99 20.60 -9.11
C ILE A 96 -3.63 21.05 -10.53
N GLN A 97 -4.01 22.26 -10.96
CA GLN A 97 -3.58 22.81 -12.25
C GLN A 97 -2.08 23.07 -12.28
N ARG A 98 -1.50 23.59 -11.19
CA ARG A 98 -0.05 23.73 -11.04
C ARG A 98 0.66 22.37 -11.09
N LEU A 99 0.13 21.36 -10.39
CA LEU A 99 0.70 20.01 -10.46
C LEU A 99 0.59 19.39 -11.86
N SER A 100 -0.53 19.64 -12.53
CA SER A 100 -0.76 19.21 -13.92
C SER A 100 0.27 19.81 -14.87
N SER A 101 0.47 21.13 -14.79
CA SER A 101 1.47 21.81 -15.64
C SER A 101 2.87 21.29 -15.39
N LEU A 102 3.27 21.09 -14.12
CA LEU A 102 4.56 20.50 -13.77
C LEU A 102 4.71 19.05 -14.24
N HIS A 103 3.62 18.28 -14.29
CA HIS A 103 3.65 16.89 -14.76
C HIS A 103 3.75 16.79 -16.29
N LEU A 104 3.10 17.70 -16.99
CA LEU A 104 3.10 17.78 -18.45
C LEU A 104 4.35 18.47 -19.00
N ASP A 105 5.00 19.32 -18.19
CA ASP A 105 6.28 19.95 -18.48
C ASP A 105 7.42 18.92 -18.34
N ARG A 106 7.65 18.20 -19.44
CA ARG A 106 8.70 17.18 -19.56
C ARG A 106 9.60 17.53 -20.74
N PRO A 107 10.92 17.32 -20.59
CA PRO A 107 11.88 17.69 -21.63
C PRO A 107 11.79 16.83 -22.90
N VAL A 108 11.18 15.64 -22.81
CA VAL A 108 11.06 14.69 -23.92
C VAL A 108 9.59 14.27 -24.05
N GLU A 109 9.07 14.30 -25.28
CA GLU A 109 7.74 13.79 -25.57
C GLU A 109 7.67 12.29 -25.23
N PRO A 110 6.57 11.77 -24.64
CA PRO A 110 6.46 10.37 -24.22
C PRO A 110 6.57 9.41 -25.39
N LEU A 111 6.15 9.82 -26.58
CA LEU A 111 6.28 9.03 -27.79
C LEU A 111 7.75 8.89 -28.16
N ASP A 112 8.48 10.00 -28.23
CA ASP A 112 9.94 10.00 -28.50
C ASP A 112 10.71 9.22 -27.44
N LEU A 113 10.34 9.36 -26.17
CA LEU A 113 10.94 8.59 -25.08
C LEU A 113 10.69 7.08 -25.25
N ALA A 114 9.48 6.69 -25.63
CA ALA A 114 9.16 5.29 -25.89
C ALA A 114 9.95 4.74 -27.08
N VAL A 115 10.03 5.50 -28.18
CA VAL A 115 10.85 5.17 -29.36
C VAL A 115 12.31 5.00 -28.94
N HIS A 116 12.85 5.94 -28.16
CA HIS A 116 14.21 5.88 -27.65
C HIS A 116 14.49 4.57 -26.89
N TRP A 117 13.62 4.16 -25.98
CA TRP A 117 13.81 2.92 -25.22
C TRP A 117 13.67 1.67 -26.08
N VAL A 118 12.74 1.66 -27.05
CA VAL A 118 12.62 0.55 -28.01
C VAL A 118 13.90 0.41 -28.82
N GLU A 119 14.41 1.51 -29.38
CA GLU A 119 15.67 1.52 -30.11
C GLU A 119 16.86 1.14 -29.23
N PHE A 120 16.88 1.61 -27.97
CA PHE A 120 17.94 1.28 -27.02
C PHE A 120 18.03 -0.23 -26.81
N VAL A 121 16.89 -0.89 -26.60
CA VAL A 121 16.81 -2.35 -26.45
C VAL A 121 17.27 -3.06 -27.72
N MET A 122 16.88 -2.57 -28.90
CA MET A 122 17.31 -3.13 -30.19
C MET A 122 18.83 -3.00 -30.40
N ARG A 123 19.41 -1.82 -30.14
CA ARG A 123 20.85 -1.55 -30.27
C ARG A 123 21.68 -2.45 -29.33
N HIS A 124 21.16 -2.78 -28.16
CA HIS A 124 21.83 -3.60 -27.16
C HIS A 124 21.38 -5.07 -27.15
N LYS A 125 20.83 -5.57 -28.27
CA LYS A 125 20.43 -6.97 -28.46
C LYS A 125 19.58 -7.52 -27.31
N GLY A 126 18.57 -6.74 -26.88
CA GLY A 126 17.66 -7.11 -25.79
C GLY A 126 18.06 -6.55 -24.41
N ALA A 127 19.11 -5.73 -24.33
CA ALA A 127 19.58 -5.06 -23.11
C ALA A 127 19.60 -5.99 -21.87
N PRO A 128 20.43 -7.05 -21.86
CA PRO A 128 20.41 -8.06 -20.80
C PRO A 128 20.65 -7.49 -19.40
N HIS A 129 21.36 -6.36 -19.30
CA HIS A 129 21.62 -5.63 -18.05
C HIS A 129 20.38 -4.91 -17.47
N LEU A 130 19.34 -4.65 -18.28
CA LEU A 130 18.07 -4.08 -17.81
C LEU A 130 17.03 -5.16 -17.47
N ARG A 131 17.29 -6.43 -17.82
CA ARG A 131 16.38 -7.52 -17.50
C ARG A 131 16.43 -7.80 -16.00
N PRO A 132 15.28 -7.93 -15.31
CA PRO A 132 15.27 -8.37 -13.93
C PRO A 132 15.94 -9.73 -13.79
N ALA A 133 16.92 -9.84 -12.90
CA ALA A 133 17.62 -11.10 -12.62
C ALA A 133 16.67 -12.24 -12.20
N ALA A 134 15.46 -11.89 -11.76
CA ALA A 134 14.41 -12.83 -11.40
C ALA A 134 14.02 -13.81 -12.53
N HIS A 135 14.21 -13.45 -13.79
CA HIS A 135 13.92 -14.36 -14.92
C HIS A 135 14.92 -15.51 -15.07
N ASP A 136 16.12 -15.36 -14.53
CA ASP A 136 17.19 -16.35 -14.62
C ASP A 136 17.29 -17.21 -13.33
N LEU A 137 16.44 -16.94 -12.33
CA LEU A 137 16.40 -17.67 -11.07
C LEU A 137 15.57 -18.96 -11.17
N ASN A 138 16.06 -20.00 -10.51
CA ASN A 138 15.31 -21.25 -10.34
C ASN A 138 14.06 -21.01 -9.45
N TRP A 139 12.99 -21.78 -9.64
CA TRP A 139 11.73 -21.60 -8.89
C TRP A 139 11.95 -21.64 -7.36
N ILE A 140 12.90 -22.45 -6.89
CA ILE A 140 13.28 -22.53 -5.47
C ILE A 140 13.84 -21.19 -4.95
N GLN A 141 14.73 -20.54 -5.72
CA GLN A 141 15.33 -19.25 -5.36
C GLN A 141 14.32 -18.12 -5.50
N TYR A 142 13.51 -18.15 -6.55
CA TYR A 142 12.47 -17.16 -6.80
C TYR A 142 11.47 -17.07 -5.63
N TYR A 143 11.07 -18.21 -5.06
CA TYR A 143 10.20 -18.27 -3.87
C TYR A 143 10.96 -18.30 -2.53
N SER A 144 12.30 -18.30 -2.54
CA SER A 144 13.15 -18.35 -1.34
C SER A 144 12.73 -19.44 -0.35
N ILE A 145 12.51 -20.66 -0.86
CA ILE A 145 11.99 -21.80 -0.08
C ILE A 145 12.96 -22.20 1.05
N ASP A 146 14.26 -22.02 0.84
CA ASP A 146 15.32 -22.19 1.82
C ASP A 146 15.15 -21.28 3.04
N VAL A 147 14.88 -19.99 2.81
CA VAL A 147 14.63 -19.01 3.89
C VAL A 147 13.35 -19.33 4.64
N ILE A 148 12.28 -19.69 3.93
CA ILE A 148 11.00 -20.07 4.54
C ILE A 148 11.17 -21.32 5.42
N ALA A 149 11.88 -22.34 4.93
CA ALA A 149 12.14 -23.56 5.68
C ALA A 149 12.94 -23.27 6.95
N LEU A 150 13.99 -22.44 6.87
CA LEU A 150 14.79 -22.04 8.03
C LEU A 150 13.94 -21.33 9.09
N LEU A 151 13.10 -20.38 8.69
CA LEU A 151 12.22 -19.64 9.60
C LEU A 151 11.17 -20.54 10.26
N LEU A 152 10.59 -21.49 9.50
CA LEU A 152 9.65 -22.47 10.05
C LEU A 152 10.34 -23.35 11.10
N VAL A 153 11.51 -23.91 10.79
CA VAL A 153 12.27 -24.75 11.73
C VAL A 153 12.62 -23.97 13.00
N ALA A 154 13.13 -22.74 12.87
CA ALA A 154 13.44 -21.90 14.02
C ALA A 154 12.20 -21.63 14.89
N THR A 155 11.06 -21.32 14.27
CA THR A 155 9.79 -21.09 14.97
C THR A 155 9.30 -22.36 15.68
N PHE A 156 9.37 -23.52 15.02
CA PHE A 156 9.01 -24.80 15.63
C PHE A 156 9.89 -25.16 16.82
N LEU A 157 11.21 -24.97 16.71
CA LEU A 157 12.16 -25.20 17.80
C LEU A 157 11.89 -24.27 18.98
N PHE A 158 11.63 -22.98 18.71
CA PHE A 158 11.30 -22.01 19.76
C PHE A 158 10.02 -22.41 20.51
N LEU A 159 8.96 -22.78 19.79
CA LEU A 159 7.71 -23.25 20.38
C LEU A 159 7.92 -24.55 21.18
N PHE A 160 8.70 -25.49 20.65
CA PHE A 160 9.00 -26.75 21.31
C PHE A 160 9.78 -26.55 22.62
N ILE A 161 10.82 -25.71 22.61
CA ILE A 161 11.61 -25.37 23.80
C ILE A 161 10.73 -24.67 24.83
N SER A 162 9.90 -23.71 24.40
CA SER A 162 8.99 -22.97 25.29
C SER A 162 7.97 -23.90 25.95
N LEU A 163 7.37 -24.82 25.20
CA LEU A 163 6.44 -25.82 25.73
C LEU A 163 7.12 -26.78 26.70
N LYS A 164 8.31 -27.30 26.36
CA LYS A 164 9.07 -28.18 27.26
C LYS A 164 9.50 -27.47 28.54
N SER A 165 9.91 -26.21 28.43
CA SER A 165 10.30 -25.38 29.57
C SER A 165 9.10 -25.07 30.47
N CYS A 166 7.94 -24.74 29.88
CA CYS A 166 6.69 -24.55 30.61
C CYS A 166 6.25 -25.82 31.33
N LEU A 167 6.23 -26.97 30.64
CA LEU A 167 5.90 -28.26 31.24
C LEU A 167 6.89 -28.68 32.34
N PHE A 168 8.19 -28.40 32.16
CA PHE A 168 9.21 -28.65 33.19
C PHE A 168 9.02 -27.75 34.41
N CYS A 169 8.76 -26.46 34.22
CA CYS A 169 8.43 -25.52 35.28
C CYS A 169 7.15 -25.95 36.02
N CYS A 170 6.08 -26.32 35.31
CA CYS A 170 4.86 -26.86 35.90
C CYS A 170 5.14 -28.12 36.72
N LYS A 171 5.86 -29.11 36.18
CA LYS A 171 6.24 -30.32 36.92
C LYS A 171 7.07 -30.00 38.17
N LYS A 172 8.02 -29.07 38.08
CA LYS A 172 8.87 -28.67 39.22
C LYS A 172 8.09 -27.91 40.29
N CYS A 173 7.12 -27.08 39.91
CA CYS A 173 6.21 -26.39 40.83
C CYS A 173 5.23 -27.36 41.53
N PHE A 174 4.62 -28.30 40.79
CA PHE A 174 3.75 -29.32 41.36
C PHE A 174 4.51 -30.30 42.28
N CYS A 175 5.73 -30.71 41.92
CA CYS A 175 6.56 -31.57 42.78
C CYS A 175 7.07 -30.86 44.05
N LYS A 176 7.31 -29.53 44.01
CA LYS A 176 7.63 -28.76 45.22
C LYS A 176 6.44 -28.65 46.17
N SER A 177 5.24 -28.39 45.64
CA SER A 177 4.01 -28.34 46.45
C SER A 177 3.70 -29.69 47.13
N ALA A 178 3.90 -30.81 46.40
CA ALA A 178 3.75 -32.15 46.97
C ALA A 178 4.80 -32.50 48.05
N ARG A 179 6.05 -32.03 47.92
CA ARG A 179 7.09 -32.25 48.94
C ARG A 179 6.88 -31.42 50.21
N LEU A 180 6.38 -30.18 50.09
CA LEU A 180 6.04 -29.34 51.24
C LEU A 180 4.87 -29.91 52.06
N SER A 181 3.86 -30.47 51.38
CA SER A 181 2.75 -31.20 52.02
C SER A 181 3.22 -32.44 52.82
N LYS A 182 4.17 -33.22 52.29
CA LYS A 182 4.77 -34.38 53.01
C LYS A 182 5.64 -33.96 54.20
N LYS A 183 6.40 -32.86 54.11
CA LYS A 183 7.27 -32.38 55.20
C LYS A 183 6.49 -31.78 56.38
N SER A 184 5.31 -31.22 56.12
CA SER A 184 4.35 -30.79 57.15
C SER A 184 3.81 -31.99 57.97
N LYS A 185 3.45 -33.09 57.31
CA LYS A 185 2.96 -34.31 58.00
C LYS A 185 4.01 -35.02 58.85
N SER A 186 5.30 -34.98 58.48
CA SER A 186 6.40 -35.62 59.23
C SER A 186 6.86 -34.84 60.47
N LYS A 187 6.49 -33.56 60.62
CA LYS A 187 6.81 -32.73 61.81
C LYS A 187 5.73 -32.76 62.89
N SER A 188 4.59 -33.43 62.63
CA SER A 188 3.44 -33.51 63.52
C SER A 188 3.28 -34.91 64.16
N GLN A 189 4.35 -35.71 64.16
CA GLN A 189 4.42 -37.00 64.82
C GLN A 189 5.57 -36.98 65.82
#